data_AF-A0A7C2F3Q4-F1
#
_entry.id   AF-A0A7C2F3Q4-F1
#
_cell.length_a   1.000
_cell.length_b   1.000
_cell.length_c   1.000
_cell.angle_alpha   90.00
_cell.angle_beta   90.00
_cell.angle_gamma   90.00
#
_symmetry.space_group_name_H-M   'P 1'
#
loop_
_entity.id
_entity.type
_entity.pdbx_description
1 polymer ?
#
loop_
_entity_poly.entity_id
_entity_poly.type
_entity_poly.pdbx_seq_one_letter_code
_entity_poly.pdbx_strand_id
1 'polypeptide(L)'
;QTGRLKFGPDGTLYFGQGSATDKGQPDPGRPGESNLNATILRINVSTVVTPIVQVIATGLRNPFGLAFHPENRALFATDAGSGDLCIQADCPEDTSPPEEVNWIVQGGNYGFPQCEGTPTAANPNCAGVRPPAIQYLRHLTPTALAFYTGPQAGEFRNHLLLTIYNNLPNLENHGGDLRRIIVEGDTQTGFRLRDDGFIAQFDPIDPGDGPTDVVIDPINGDIYVIRFDPVNHRDPDEHHHFIYRIHRQGSDALPFIGPVSPSSVKAGSGAVTISLIGRRLKPGAVVLADGVPVSTRQGATRFDLIADLPAALTATQGNIAIEVRNGDGTRSNSQSFAVTQGDPDPDPDPDPEKTPQITSLFVYKKKRSKVVDQVTVGSKAKKLRLVVTGTDFEAGAQLLINGESVQLDSSGSTELVGRFTNAMLAAPGELMIQVRNATGKTSNTIKLTVVSRQ
;
A
#
# COMPACT_ATOMS: atom_id res chain seq x y z
N GLN A 1 9.89 18.22 3.92
CA GLN A 1 8.42 18.16 3.90
C GLN A 1 8.05 16.93 3.08
N THR A 2 7.45 15.91 3.67
CA THR A 2 7.11 14.66 2.97
C THR A 2 5.66 14.33 3.29
N GLY A 3 4.86 14.07 2.25
CA GLY A 3 3.46 13.66 2.39
C GLY A 3 3.33 12.14 2.35
N ARG A 4 3.05 11.60 1.17
CA ARG A 4 2.68 10.20 0.95
C ARG A 4 3.90 9.32 0.66
N LEU A 5 3.92 8.12 1.27
CA LEU A 5 4.75 7.00 0.88
C LEU A 5 3.95 6.07 -0.04
N LYS A 6 4.53 5.59 -1.14
CA LYS A 6 3.82 4.74 -2.11
C LYS A 6 4.72 3.66 -2.68
N PHE A 7 4.30 2.40 -2.56
CA PHE A 7 4.93 1.31 -3.30
C PHE A 7 4.56 1.41 -4.79
N GLY A 8 5.57 1.31 -5.64
CA GLY A 8 5.42 1.23 -7.08
C GLY A 8 5.11 -0.20 -7.56
N PRO A 9 4.71 -0.36 -8.83
CA PRO A 9 4.47 -1.66 -9.45
C PRO A 9 5.75 -2.51 -9.60
N ASP A 10 6.91 -1.93 -9.28
CA ASP A 10 8.21 -2.57 -9.25
C ASP A 10 8.60 -3.08 -7.84
N GLY A 11 7.69 -3.00 -6.86
CA GLY A 11 7.92 -3.43 -5.48
C GLY A 11 8.76 -2.47 -4.64
N THR A 12 9.17 -1.31 -5.18
CA THR A 12 10.01 -0.34 -4.45
C THR A 12 9.20 0.80 -3.85
N LEU A 13 9.72 1.44 -2.81
CA LEU A 13 9.08 2.53 -2.09
C LEU A 13 9.43 3.88 -2.72
N TYR A 14 8.41 4.65 -3.10
CA TYR A 14 8.54 6.02 -3.63
C TYR A 14 7.98 7.04 -2.64
N PHE A 15 8.61 8.21 -2.59
CA PHE A 15 8.15 9.32 -1.74
C PHE A 15 8.72 10.65 -2.19
N GLY A 16 7.99 11.73 -1.92
CA GLY A 16 8.42 13.09 -2.17
C GLY A 16 9.24 13.64 -1.01
N GLN A 17 10.27 14.42 -1.32
CA GLN A 17 10.99 15.21 -0.34
C GLN A 17 11.00 16.66 -0.81
N GLY A 18 10.19 17.47 -0.15
CA GLY A 18 10.05 18.89 -0.43
C GLY A 18 11.29 19.72 -0.07
N SER A 19 11.35 20.91 -0.65
CA SER A 19 12.32 21.97 -0.40
C SER A 19 12.23 22.46 1.06
N ALA A 20 13.35 22.94 1.62
CA ALA A 20 13.31 23.72 2.86
C ALA A 20 13.39 25.24 2.60
N THR A 21 13.44 25.64 1.32
CA THR A 21 13.35 27.03 0.89
C THR A 21 12.05 27.30 0.15
N ASP A 22 11.59 28.56 0.22
CA ASP A 22 10.43 29.00 -0.56
C ASP A 22 10.75 29.13 -2.05
N LYS A 23 11.79 29.90 -2.42
CA LYS A 23 12.20 30.23 -3.80
C LYS A 23 13.68 29.89 -4.12
N GLY A 24 14.33 29.17 -3.21
CA GLY A 24 15.77 28.91 -3.28
C GLY A 24 16.12 27.59 -3.95
N GLN A 25 17.35 27.48 -4.45
CA GLN A 25 17.91 26.17 -4.77
C GLN A 25 18.15 25.44 -3.45
N PRO A 26 17.81 24.14 -3.34
CA PRO A 26 18.22 23.33 -2.20
C PRO A 26 19.73 23.41 -1.98
N ASP A 27 20.16 23.74 -0.77
CA ASP A 27 21.56 23.97 -0.42
C ASP A 27 22.05 22.87 0.56
N PRO A 28 22.86 21.90 0.09
CA PRO A 28 23.41 20.85 0.96
C PRO A 28 24.28 21.35 2.12
N GLY A 29 24.68 22.63 2.12
CA GLY A 29 25.41 23.28 3.20
C GLY A 29 24.52 23.73 4.36
N ARG A 30 23.18 23.71 4.22
CA ARG A 30 22.24 24.12 5.27
C ARG A 30 21.76 22.93 6.10
N PRO A 31 21.63 23.09 7.44
CA PRO A 31 21.05 22.04 8.27
C PRO A 31 19.64 21.65 7.81
N GLY A 32 19.45 20.37 7.46
CA GLY A 32 18.16 19.85 6.99
C GLY A 32 17.94 19.92 5.47
N GLU A 33 18.91 20.42 4.70
CA GLU A 33 18.87 20.40 3.24
C GLU A 33 19.97 19.51 2.65
N SER A 34 19.64 18.89 1.52
CA SER A 34 20.53 18.04 0.73
C SER A 34 20.08 18.07 -0.73
N ASN A 35 20.83 17.40 -1.61
CA ASN A 35 20.41 17.14 -2.99
C ASN A 35 19.19 16.21 -3.12
N LEU A 36 18.64 15.72 -2.00
CA LEU A 36 17.41 14.95 -1.95
C LEU A 36 16.17 15.85 -1.77
N ASN A 37 16.33 17.14 -1.50
CA ASN A 37 15.22 18.08 -1.41
C ASN A 37 14.75 18.56 -2.77
N ALA A 38 13.47 18.90 -2.86
CA ALA A 38 12.76 19.21 -4.09
C ALA A 38 12.79 18.06 -5.12
N THR A 39 12.63 16.81 -4.64
CA THR A 39 12.73 15.60 -5.45
C THR A 39 11.63 14.58 -5.15
N ILE A 40 11.47 13.62 -6.08
CA ILE A 40 10.87 12.32 -5.79
C ILE A 40 11.98 11.29 -5.69
N LEU A 41 11.91 10.50 -4.63
CA LEU A 41 12.90 9.50 -4.25
C LEU A 41 12.31 8.10 -4.39
N ARG A 42 13.19 7.13 -4.60
CA ARG A 42 12.88 5.69 -4.66
C ARG A 42 13.88 4.90 -3.84
N ILE A 43 13.39 3.93 -3.08
CA ILE A 43 14.20 3.01 -2.28
C ILE A 43 13.71 1.58 -2.51
N ASN A 44 14.65 0.68 -2.81
CA ASN A 44 14.38 -0.75 -2.65
C ASN A 44 14.54 -1.12 -1.17
N VAL A 45 13.44 -1.47 -0.50
CA VAL A 45 13.40 -1.80 0.93
C VAL A 45 13.66 -3.28 1.24
N SER A 46 13.74 -4.13 0.21
CA SER A 46 13.94 -5.57 0.38
C SER A 46 15.40 -5.98 0.53
N THR A 47 16.33 -5.09 0.17
CA THR A 47 17.76 -5.33 0.31
C THR A 47 18.24 -5.09 1.75
N VAL A 48 18.67 -6.15 2.44
CA VAL A 48 18.85 -6.20 3.90
C VAL A 48 20.18 -5.62 4.43
N VAL A 49 20.96 -4.88 3.63
CA VAL A 49 22.31 -4.45 4.09
C VAL A 49 22.51 -2.93 4.10
N THR A 50 21.97 -2.16 3.14
CA THR A 50 21.81 -0.70 3.24
C THR A 50 20.96 -0.26 2.03
N PRO A 51 19.73 0.25 2.22
CA PRO A 51 18.94 0.76 1.11
C PRO A 51 19.61 1.97 0.45
N ILE A 52 19.78 1.94 -0.88
CA ILE A 52 20.29 3.08 -1.66
C ILE A 52 19.11 3.94 -2.08
N VAL A 53 19.14 5.22 -1.69
CA VAL A 53 18.17 6.22 -2.14
C VAL A 53 18.51 6.64 -3.57
N GLN A 54 17.53 6.51 -4.48
CA GLN A 54 17.62 6.96 -5.86
C GLN A 54 16.76 8.20 -6.06
N VAL A 55 17.31 9.23 -6.69
CA VAL A 55 16.54 10.40 -7.14
C VAL A 55 15.88 10.04 -8.47
N ILE A 56 14.55 10.09 -8.50
CA ILE A 56 13.74 9.79 -9.70
C ILE A 56 13.44 11.05 -10.48
N ALA A 57 13.13 12.15 -9.80
CA ALA A 57 12.79 13.42 -10.41
C ALA A 57 13.27 14.58 -9.53
N THR A 58 13.61 15.70 -10.15
CA THR A 58 14.10 16.92 -9.49
C THR A 58 13.27 18.13 -9.87
N GLY A 59 13.40 19.22 -9.11
CA GLY A 59 12.73 20.48 -9.43
C GLY A 59 11.23 20.44 -9.16
N LEU A 60 10.80 19.62 -8.19
CA LEU A 60 9.45 19.63 -7.64
C LEU A 60 9.54 20.29 -6.27
N ARG A 61 8.94 21.46 -6.04
CA ARG A 61 9.15 22.19 -4.77
C ARG A 61 8.72 21.35 -3.58
N ASN A 62 7.48 20.88 -3.56
CA ASN A 62 6.85 20.14 -2.48
C ASN A 62 5.90 19.07 -3.03
N PRO A 63 6.43 17.91 -3.43
CA PRO A 63 5.62 16.80 -3.92
C PRO A 63 4.96 16.04 -2.77
N PHE A 64 3.68 16.32 -2.49
CA PHE A 64 2.94 15.71 -1.38
C PHE A 64 2.29 14.37 -1.74
N GLY A 65 1.52 14.34 -2.83
CA GLY A 65 0.73 13.21 -3.27
C GLY A 65 1.42 12.41 -4.37
N LEU A 66 1.34 11.09 -4.31
CA LEU A 66 1.89 10.17 -5.32
C LEU A 66 0.87 9.08 -5.67
N ALA A 67 0.68 8.81 -6.95
CA ALA A 67 -0.15 7.70 -7.43
C ALA A 67 0.38 7.08 -8.71
N PHE A 68 0.43 5.75 -8.75
CA PHE A 68 0.69 4.99 -9.97
C PHE A 68 -0.64 4.65 -10.65
N HIS A 69 -0.73 4.93 -11.94
CA HIS A 69 -1.86 4.50 -12.75
C HIS A 69 -1.91 2.98 -12.81
N PRO A 70 -3.07 2.35 -12.53
CA PRO A 70 -3.18 0.91 -12.29
C PRO A 70 -2.84 0.05 -13.51
N GLU A 71 -3.08 0.56 -14.72
CA GLU A 71 -2.87 -0.21 -15.97
C GLU A 71 -1.52 0.11 -16.63
N ASN A 72 -1.31 1.37 -17.03
CA ASN A 72 -0.09 1.79 -17.72
C ASN A 72 1.11 2.07 -16.81
N ARG A 73 0.95 1.99 -15.48
CA ARG A 73 2.02 2.15 -14.47
C ARG A 73 2.70 3.52 -14.44
N ALA A 74 2.12 4.55 -15.08
CA ALA A 74 2.64 5.91 -15.01
C ALA A 74 2.54 6.50 -13.60
N LEU A 75 3.60 7.17 -13.14
CA LEU A 75 3.62 7.87 -11.85
C LEU A 75 3.12 9.31 -12.02
N PHE A 76 2.15 9.71 -11.21
CA PHE A 76 1.72 11.10 -11.08
C PHE A 76 2.04 11.61 -9.69
N ALA A 77 2.44 12.87 -9.59
CA ALA A 77 2.67 13.54 -8.32
C ALA A 77 2.04 14.92 -8.29
N THR A 78 1.51 15.32 -7.14
CA THR A 78 1.22 16.74 -6.91
C THR A 78 2.53 17.49 -6.70
N ASP A 79 2.52 18.80 -6.93
CA ASP A 79 3.60 19.68 -6.51
C ASP A 79 3.03 21.03 -6.04
N ALA A 80 3.47 21.47 -4.86
CA ALA A 80 3.04 22.73 -4.28
C ALA A 80 4.06 23.84 -4.57
N GLY A 81 3.66 24.81 -5.39
CA GLY A 81 4.52 25.87 -5.93
C GLY A 81 5.07 26.85 -4.89
N SER A 82 6.07 27.66 -5.27
CA SER A 82 6.69 28.67 -4.42
C SER A 82 5.81 29.89 -4.13
N GLY A 83 6.21 30.70 -3.16
CA GLY A 83 5.59 31.99 -2.88
C GLY A 83 4.66 31.98 -1.68
N ASP A 84 4.65 33.12 -0.99
CA ASP A 84 3.77 33.38 0.14
C ASP A 84 2.41 33.92 -0.34
N LEU A 85 1.36 33.57 0.39
CA LEU A 85 0.02 34.12 0.20
C LEU A 85 0.02 35.63 0.48
N CYS A 86 -0.26 36.47 -0.52
CA CYS A 86 -0.47 37.91 -0.32
C CYS A 86 -1.96 38.25 -0.35
N ILE A 87 -2.53 38.58 0.82
CA ILE A 87 -3.98 38.84 0.99
C ILE A 87 -4.37 40.33 1.09
N GLN A 88 -3.46 41.26 0.78
CA GLN A 88 -3.73 42.71 0.88
C GLN A 88 -4.28 43.29 -0.44
N ALA A 89 -5.14 44.32 -0.34
CA ALA A 89 -5.88 44.94 -1.45
C ALA A 89 -4.98 45.61 -2.51
N ASP A 90 -3.70 45.78 -2.18
CA ASP A 90 -2.65 46.47 -2.90
C ASP A 90 -1.52 45.50 -3.33
N CYS A 91 -1.85 44.23 -3.55
CA CYS A 91 -0.92 43.20 -4.04
C CYS A 91 -1.19 42.81 -5.52
N PRO A 92 -0.70 43.59 -6.50
CA PRO A 92 -0.85 43.28 -7.92
C PRO A 92 0.04 42.12 -8.41
N GLU A 93 0.92 41.56 -7.56
CA GLU A 93 2.01 40.65 -7.94
C GLU A 93 1.80 39.18 -7.57
N ASP A 94 0.67 38.83 -6.98
CA ASP A 94 0.34 37.43 -6.71
C ASP A 94 -0.13 36.77 -8.02
N THR A 95 0.80 36.46 -8.93
CA THR A 95 0.49 35.94 -10.28
C THR A 95 1.25 34.68 -10.65
N SER A 96 2.14 34.18 -9.79
CA SER A 96 3.03 33.05 -10.09
C SER A 96 3.64 32.46 -8.82
N PRO A 97 3.91 31.15 -8.77
CA PRO A 97 3.63 30.13 -9.78
C PRO A 97 2.27 29.44 -9.58
N PRO A 98 1.73 28.80 -10.64
CA PRO A 98 0.57 27.93 -10.50
C PRO A 98 0.92 26.68 -9.69
N GLU A 99 -0.12 26.03 -9.20
CA GLU A 99 -0.04 24.78 -8.46
C GLU A 99 -0.26 23.63 -9.45
N GLU A 100 0.35 22.47 -9.27
CA GLU A 100 0.40 21.51 -10.38
C GLU A 100 0.32 20.03 -10.00
N VAL A 101 -0.04 19.23 -11.00
CA VAL A 101 0.12 17.78 -10.99
C VAL A 101 0.96 17.39 -12.19
N ASN A 102 2.01 16.62 -11.92
CA ASN A 102 3.05 16.25 -12.86
C ASN A 102 2.98 14.77 -13.22
N TRP A 103 3.20 14.44 -14.49
CA TRP A 103 3.54 13.08 -14.90
C TRP A 103 5.04 12.86 -14.75
N ILE A 104 5.41 11.99 -13.81
CA ILE A 104 6.77 11.77 -13.36
C ILE A 104 7.46 10.73 -14.22
N VAL A 105 8.58 11.14 -14.81
CA VAL A 105 9.54 10.29 -15.51
C VAL A 105 10.91 10.32 -14.83
N GLN A 106 11.63 9.21 -14.92
CA GLN A 106 12.98 9.09 -14.38
C GLN A 106 13.94 10.10 -15.02
N GLY A 107 14.69 10.82 -14.18
CA GLY A 107 15.61 11.88 -14.59
C GLY A 107 14.92 13.19 -15.00
N GLY A 108 13.60 13.30 -14.87
CA GLY A 108 12.85 14.49 -15.24
C GLY A 108 13.13 15.68 -14.30
N ASN A 109 13.23 16.88 -14.88
CA ASN A 109 13.28 18.14 -14.15
C ASN A 109 11.95 18.90 -14.31
N TYR A 110 11.34 19.32 -13.21
CA TYR A 110 10.04 20.03 -13.16
C TYR A 110 10.19 21.52 -12.78
N GLY A 111 11.44 21.99 -12.69
CA GLY A 111 11.77 23.39 -12.89
C GLY A 111 11.82 24.28 -11.63
N PHE A 112 11.32 23.85 -10.47
CA PHE A 112 11.60 24.55 -9.22
C PHE A 112 13.12 24.70 -9.00
N PRO A 113 13.61 25.88 -8.56
CA PRO A 113 12.88 27.13 -8.29
C PRO A 113 12.85 28.14 -9.45
N GLN A 114 13.42 27.81 -10.61
CA GLN A 114 13.73 28.81 -11.66
C GLN A 114 12.69 28.86 -12.80
N CYS A 115 11.85 27.82 -12.93
CA CYS A 115 10.84 27.67 -13.97
C CYS A 115 9.70 26.79 -13.46
N GLU A 116 8.82 27.34 -12.65
CA GLU A 116 7.63 26.63 -12.17
C GLU A 116 6.45 26.88 -13.13
N GLY A 117 5.58 25.88 -13.25
CA GLY A 117 4.44 25.92 -14.15
C GLY A 117 4.80 25.60 -15.60
N THR A 118 4.05 26.16 -16.56
CA THR A 118 4.16 25.77 -17.97
C THR A 118 5.41 26.45 -18.54
N PRO A 119 6.42 25.68 -19.01
CA PRO A 119 7.65 26.23 -19.55
C PRO A 119 7.38 27.20 -20.70
N THR A 120 7.97 28.40 -20.64
CA THR A 120 7.87 29.39 -21.72
C THR A 120 9.23 29.63 -22.36
N ALA A 121 9.27 29.85 -23.67
CA ALA A 121 10.51 30.17 -24.38
C ALA A 121 11.15 31.50 -23.93
N ALA A 122 10.39 32.36 -23.24
CA ALA A 122 10.87 33.63 -22.72
C ALA A 122 11.76 33.47 -21.47
N ASN A 123 11.61 32.37 -20.72
CA ASN A 123 12.43 32.10 -19.55
C ASN A 123 13.55 31.09 -19.92
N PRO A 124 14.82 31.51 -20.02
CA PRO A 124 15.91 30.63 -20.42
C PRO A 124 16.16 29.48 -19.42
N ASN A 125 15.74 29.65 -18.16
CA ASN A 125 15.87 28.61 -17.13
C ASN A 125 14.87 27.45 -17.33
N CYS A 126 13.91 27.59 -18.24
CA CYS A 126 12.96 26.55 -18.59
C CYS A 126 13.51 25.50 -19.57
N ALA A 127 14.76 25.63 -20.01
CA ALA A 127 15.37 24.68 -20.93
C ALA A 127 15.41 23.26 -20.30
N GLY A 128 14.76 22.29 -20.95
CA GLY A 128 14.69 20.90 -20.49
C GLY A 128 13.73 20.65 -19.32
N VAL A 129 12.97 21.68 -18.88
CA VAL A 129 11.91 21.52 -17.88
C VAL A 129 10.71 20.84 -18.52
N ARG A 130 10.17 19.84 -17.83
CA ARG A 130 8.98 19.11 -18.25
C ARG A 130 7.72 19.91 -17.85
N PRO A 131 6.74 20.05 -18.75
CA PRO A 131 5.50 20.73 -18.41
C PRO A 131 4.65 19.90 -17.45
N PRO A 132 3.82 20.55 -16.63
CA PRO A 132 2.84 19.87 -15.81
C PRO A 132 1.74 19.22 -16.65
N ALA A 133 1.13 18.17 -16.11
CA ALA A 133 0.02 17.49 -16.75
C ALA A 133 -1.32 18.25 -16.57
N ILE A 134 -1.43 19.05 -15.50
CA ILE A 134 -2.50 20.04 -15.25
C ILE A 134 -2.01 21.08 -14.23
N GLN A 135 -2.58 22.28 -14.32
CA GLN A 135 -2.32 23.40 -13.43
C GLN A 135 -3.59 23.86 -12.73
N TYR A 136 -3.42 24.36 -11.52
CA TYR A 136 -4.44 24.97 -10.68
C TYR A 136 -4.06 26.41 -10.36
N LEU A 137 -5.03 27.16 -9.85
CA LEU A 137 -4.76 28.48 -9.30
C LEU A 137 -3.70 28.36 -8.21
N ARG A 138 -2.74 29.29 -8.24
CA ARG A 138 -1.72 29.49 -7.20
C ARG A 138 -2.31 29.42 -5.78
N HIS A 139 -1.52 28.96 -4.82
CA HIS A 139 -1.87 28.79 -3.40
C HIS A 139 -3.03 27.80 -3.12
N LEU A 140 -3.71 27.26 -4.12
CA LEU A 140 -4.47 26.02 -3.93
C LEU A 140 -3.46 24.89 -3.82
N THR A 141 -3.53 24.03 -2.81
CA THR A 141 -2.52 22.97 -2.69
C THR A 141 -3.10 21.61 -3.05
N PRO A 142 -2.80 21.05 -4.23
CA PRO A 142 -2.97 19.63 -4.52
C PRO A 142 -2.24 18.76 -3.48
N THR A 143 -2.98 18.08 -2.61
CA THR A 143 -2.39 17.38 -1.45
C THR A 143 -2.20 15.88 -1.68
N ALA A 144 -3.16 15.21 -2.32
CA ALA A 144 -3.11 13.75 -2.49
C ALA A 144 -3.76 13.26 -3.78
N LEU A 145 -3.27 12.10 -4.24
CA LEU A 145 -3.68 11.44 -5.47
C LEU A 145 -4.02 9.98 -5.22
N ALA A 146 -5.14 9.49 -5.75
CA ALA A 146 -5.44 8.05 -5.77
C ALA A 146 -6.22 7.65 -7.04
N PHE A 147 -5.88 6.54 -7.68
CA PHE A 147 -6.67 6.03 -8.80
C PHE A 147 -7.84 5.19 -8.31
N TYR A 148 -9.05 5.48 -8.81
CA TYR A 148 -10.24 4.76 -8.35
C TYR A 148 -10.36 3.38 -8.99
N THR A 149 -9.97 2.33 -8.27
CA THR A 149 -9.91 0.94 -8.78
C THR A 149 -10.89 -0.03 -8.12
N GLY A 150 -11.59 0.41 -7.07
CA GLY A 150 -12.49 -0.43 -6.28
C GLY A 150 -13.74 -0.88 -7.06
N PRO A 151 -14.46 -1.92 -6.58
CA PRO A 151 -15.60 -2.49 -7.30
C PRO A 151 -16.78 -1.52 -7.45
N GLN A 152 -16.85 -0.46 -6.64
CA GLN A 152 -17.85 0.60 -6.77
C GLN A 152 -17.52 1.65 -7.85
N ALA A 153 -16.32 1.61 -8.45
CA ALA A 153 -15.83 2.67 -9.32
C ALA A 153 -16.71 2.90 -10.56
N GLY A 154 -17.31 1.84 -11.11
CA GLY A 154 -18.16 1.93 -12.30
C GLY A 154 -17.48 2.72 -13.42
N GLU A 155 -18.15 3.76 -13.89
CA GLU A 155 -17.68 4.67 -14.93
C GLU A 155 -16.51 5.58 -14.51
N PHE A 156 -16.13 5.62 -13.22
CA PHE A 156 -14.96 6.36 -12.72
C PHE A 156 -13.73 5.46 -12.57
N ARG A 157 -13.80 4.21 -13.05
CA ARG A 157 -12.69 3.27 -12.94
C ARG A 157 -11.44 3.82 -13.60
N ASN A 158 -10.32 3.77 -12.88
CA ASN A 158 -9.02 4.31 -13.26
C ASN A 158 -8.99 5.84 -13.47
N HIS A 159 -10.05 6.57 -13.09
CA HIS A 159 -9.95 8.02 -12.98
C HIS A 159 -9.13 8.37 -11.72
N LEU A 160 -8.41 9.48 -11.81
CA LEU A 160 -7.59 9.99 -10.72
C LEU A 160 -8.45 10.83 -9.79
N LEU A 161 -8.38 10.53 -8.50
CA LEU A 161 -8.94 11.32 -7.43
C LEU A 161 -7.87 12.29 -6.94
N LEU A 162 -8.21 13.57 -6.84
CA LEU A 162 -7.31 14.62 -6.37
C LEU A 162 -7.97 15.40 -5.23
N THR A 163 -7.30 15.52 -4.09
CA THR A 163 -7.69 16.47 -3.04
C THR A 163 -6.99 17.79 -3.25
N ILE A 164 -7.74 18.89 -3.14
CA ILE A 164 -7.22 20.25 -3.22
C ILE A 164 -7.50 20.95 -1.89
N TYR A 165 -6.45 21.35 -1.21
CA TYR A 165 -6.51 22.20 -0.03
C TYR A 165 -6.75 23.66 -0.42
N ASN A 166 -7.50 24.41 0.38
CA ASN A 166 -7.76 25.82 0.13
C ASN A 166 -6.95 26.71 1.06
N ASN A 167 -5.89 27.36 0.55
CA ASN A 167 -5.20 28.44 1.27
C ASN A 167 -5.64 29.85 0.84
N LEU A 168 -6.65 29.98 -0.03
CA LEU A 168 -7.14 31.25 -0.54
C LEU A 168 -8.39 31.71 0.22
N PRO A 169 -8.27 32.60 1.23
CA PRO A 169 -9.44 33.14 1.91
C PRO A 169 -10.28 33.95 0.92
N ASN A 170 -11.61 33.80 0.99
CA ASN A 170 -12.62 34.54 0.21
C ASN A 170 -12.72 34.22 -1.30
N LEU A 171 -12.08 33.15 -1.80
CA LEU A 171 -12.38 32.59 -3.12
C LEU A 171 -13.40 31.46 -2.96
N GLU A 172 -14.68 31.83 -3.04
CA GLU A 172 -15.77 30.85 -3.05
C GLU A 172 -15.60 29.86 -4.22
N ASN A 173 -15.82 28.57 -3.97
CA ASN A 173 -15.78 27.47 -4.95
C ASN A 173 -14.39 27.13 -5.55
N HIS A 174 -13.30 27.50 -4.88
CA HIS A 174 -11.94 27.11 -5.28
C HIS A 174 -11.20 26.37 -4.14
N GLY A 175 -10.85 25.11 -4.37
CA GLY A 175 -10.21 24.26 -3.37
C GLY A 175 -11.15 23.81 -2.25
N GLY A 176 -10.62 23.07 -1.28
CA GLY A 176 -11.41 22.49 -0.19
C GLY A 176 -12.22 21.28 -0.66
N ASP A 177 -11.75 20.56 -1.67
CA ASP A 177 -12.58 19.62 -2.42
C ASP A 177 -11.86 18.34 -2.85
N LEU A 178 -12.67 17.35 -3.23
CA LEU A 178 -12.24 16.14 -3.91
C LEU A 178 -12.67 16.23 -5.38
N ARG A 179 -11.69 16.27 -6.28
CA ARG A 179 -11.88 16.30 -7.74
C ARG A 179 -11.79 14.92 -8.37
N ARG A 180 -12.51 14.75 -9.46
CA ARG A 180 -12.33 13.64 -10.41
C ARG A 180 -11.55 14.14 -11.61
N ILE A 181 -10.44 13.50 -11.91
CA ILE A 181 -9.52 13.87 -12.98
C ILE A 181 -9.42 12.72 -13.97
N ILE A 182 -9.61 13.02 -15.26
CA ILE A 182 -9.46 12.07 -16.36
C ILE A 182 -8.04 12.15 -16.90
N VAL A 183 -7.42 10.99 -17.07
CA VAL A 183 -6.09 10.84 -17.67
C VAL A 183 -6.24 10.60 -19.17
N GLU A 184 -5.63 11.46 -19.98
CA GLU A 184 -5.63 11.37 -21.44
C GLU A 184 -4.19 11.21 -21.95
N GLY A 185 -4.02 10.49 -23.07
CA GLY A 185 -2.71 10.22 -23.65
C GLY A 185 -2.04 8.96 -23.10
N ASP A 186 -0.76 8.79 -23.40
CA ASP A 186 0.04 7.63 -23.01
C ASP A 186 1.52 8.00 -22.77
N THR A 187 2.35 7.00 -22.48
CA THR A 187 3.78 7.21 -22.21
C THR A 187 4.60 7.62 -23.44
N GLN A 188 4.07 7.47 -24.65
CA GLN A 188 4.74 7.86 -25.90
C GLN A 188 4.41 9.31 -26.28
N THR A 189 3.14 9.70 -26.19
CA THR A 189 2.68 11.04 -26.55
C THR A 189 2.71 12.03 -25.40
N GLY A 190 2.82 11.52 -24.17
CA GLY A 190 2.66 12.26 -22.93
C GLY A 190 1.22 12.26 -22.43
N PHE A 191 1.09 12.46 -21.11
CA PHE A 191 -0.20 12.53 -20.44
C PHE A 191 -0.66 13.98 -20.24
N ARG A 192 -1.96 14.18 -20.43
CA ARG A 192 -2.68 15.38 -20.02
C ARG A 192 -3.76 14.99 -19.02
N LEU A 193 -3.95 15.80 -18.00
CA LEU A 193 -5.02 15.62 -17.03
C LEU A 193 -6.14 16.61 -17.33
N ARG A 194 -7.40 16.13 -17.28
CA ARG A 194 -8.60 16.95 -17.44
C ARG A 194 -9.43 16.87 -16.17
N ASP A 195 -9.65 18.02 -15.53
CA ASP A 195 -10.62 18.13 -14.43
C ASP A 195 -12.03 17.85 -14.98
N ASP A 196 -12.70 16.87 -14.37
CA ASP A 196 -14.04 16.40 -14.72
C ASP A 196 -15.03 16.64 -13.56
N GLY A 197 -14.75 17.65 -12.74
CA GLY A 197 -15.62 18.20 -11.71
C GLY A 197 -15.44 17.61 -10.32
N PHE A 198 -16.27 18.11 -9.41
CA PHE A 198 -16.29 17.71 -8.00
C PHE A 198 -16.91 16.33 -7.81
N ILE A 199 -16.29 15.51 -6.97
CA ILE A 199 -16.95 14.37 -6.33
C ILE A 199 -17.63 14.85 -5.04
N ALA A 200 -16.92 15.67 -4.27
CA ALA A 200 -17.42 16.26 -3.03
C ALA A 200 -16.71 17.59 -2.77
N GLN A 201 -17.44 18.54 -2.18
CA GLN A 201 -16.94 19.80 -1.68
C GLN A 201 -17.01 19.78 -0.15
N PHE A 202 -15.94 20.21 0.50
CA PHE A 202 -15.83 20.29 1.95
C PHE A 202 -15.62 21.77 2.29
N ASP A 203 -16.72 22.52 2.39
CA ASP A 203 -16.65 23.95 2.67
C ASP A 203 -15.73 24.22 3.87
N PRO A 204 -14.82 25.20 3.78
CA PRO A 204 -13.94 25.55 4.89
C PRO A 204 -14.78 25.96 6.10
N ILE A 205 -14.53 25.30 7.24
CA ILE A 205 -15.06 25.71 8.53
C ILE A 205 -14.18 26.83 9.07
N ASP A 206 -12.86 26.65 8.94
CA ASP A 206 -11.84 27.61 9.34
C ASP A 206 -10.95 28.06 8.16
N PRO A 207 -10.29 29.22 8.27
CA PRO A 207 -9.32 29.66 7.27
C PRO A 207 -8.18 28.67 7.10
N GLY A 208 -7.91 28.28 5.86
CA GLY A 208 -6.84 27.34 5.58
C GLY A 208 -7.14 25.95 6.12
N ASP A 209 -8.37 25.46 6.02
CA ASP A 209 -8.80 24.08 6.26
C ASP A 209 -9.07 23.39 4.92
N GLY A 210 -8.77 22.09 4.81
CA GLY A 210 -9.16 21.34 3.63
C GLY A 210 -8.82 19.85 3.67
N PRO A 211 -9.19 19.14 2.60
CA PRO A 211 -8.83 17.74 2.45
C PRO A 211 -7.32 17.61 2.20
N THR A 212 -6.66 16.78 3.00
CA THR A 212 -5.22 16.55 2.95
C THR A 212 -4.86 15.18 2.40
N ASP A 213 -5.79 14.22 2.45
CA ASP A 213 -5.51 12.89 1.91
C ASP A 213 -6.75 12.18 1.37
N VAL A 214 -6.53 11.27 0.42
CA VAL A 214 -7.58 10.39 -0.12
C VAL A 214 -7.09 8.95 -0.27
N VAL A 215 -7.85 8.01 0.30
CA VAL A 215 -7.58 6.57 0.20
C VAL A 215 -8.83 5.81 -0.21
N ILE A 216 -8.66 4.64 -0.81
CA ILE A 216 -9.77 3.79 -1.28
C ILE A 216 -9.65 2.45 -0.56
N ASP A 217 -10.74 1.98 0.04
CA ASP A 217 -10.79 0.61 0.57
C ASP A 217 -10.73 -0.36 -0.63
N PRO A 218 -9.71 -1.22 -0.72
CA PRO A 218 -9.51 -2.08 -1.88
C PRO A 218 -10.56 -3.17 -2.02
N ILE A 219 -11.36 -3.44 -0.98
CA ILE A 219 -12.36 -4.51 -0.98
C ILE A 219 -13.70 -3.99 -1.48
N ASN A 220 -14.21 -2.91 -0.90
CA ASN A 220 -15.52 -2.37 -1.30
C ASN A 220 -15.42 -1.18 -2.25
N GLY A 221 -14.29 -0.48 -2.32
CA GLY A 221 -14.15 0.72 -3.13
C GLY A 221 -14.80 1.98 -2.53
N ASP A 222 -15.06 2.00 -1.22
CA ASP A 222 -15.39 3.24 -0.52
C ASP A 222 -14.16 4.17 -0.55
N ILE A 223 -14.40 5.45 -0.79
CA ILE A 223 -13.39 6.51 -0.76
C ILE A 223 -13.39 7.13 0.63
N TYR A 224 -12.23 7.31 1.23
CA TYR A 224 -12.06 8.03 2.48
C TYR A 224 -11.23 9.28 2.22
N VAL A 225 -11.74 10.43 2.64
CA VAL A 225 -11.04 11.72 2.55
C VAL A 225 -10.76 12.21 3.96
N ILE A 226 -9.50 12.52 4.24
CA ILE A 226 -9.07 13.09 5.52
C ILE A 226 -9.06 14.60 5.36
N ARG A 227 -9.68 15.29 6.33
CA ARG A 227 -9.71 16.74 6.44
C ARG A 227 -8.97 17.17 7.70
N PHE A 228 -8.14 18.18 7.56
CA PHE A 228 -7.33 18.71 8.64
C PHE A 228 -7.62 20.20 8.82
N ASP A 229 -7.97 20.56 10.06
CA ASP A 229 -8.10 21.93 10.51
C ASP A 229 -6.85 22.33 11.32
N PRO A 230 -6.01 23.26 10.83
CA PRO A 230 -4.82 23.69 11.55
C PRO A 230 -5.11 24.70 12.67
N VAL A 231 -6.35 25.19 12.82
CA VAL A 231 -6.65 26.29 13.73
C VAL A 231 -6.61 25.83 15.18
N ASN A 232 -5.88 26.60 16.00
CA ASN A 232 -5.87 26.41 17.44
C ASN A 232 -7.07 27.13 18.06
N HIS A 233 -8.13 26.37 18.35
CA HIS A 233 -9.35 26.88 18.94
C HIS A 233 -9.17 27.29 20.41
N ARG A 234 -10.03 28.20 20.89
CA ARG A 234 -10.01 28.65 22.29
C ARG A 234 -10.46 27.54 23.24
N ASP A 235 -11.40 26.72 22.79
CA ASP A 235 -11.82 25.51 23.47
C ASP A 235 -10.92 24.36 23.00
N PRO A 236 -10.13 23.71 23.88
CA PRO A 236 -9.28 22.60 23.49
C PRO A 236 -10.06 21.36 23.04
N ASP A 237 -11.37 21.28 23.30
CA ASP A 237 -12.24 20.19 22.85
C ASP A 237 -12.93 20.49 21.49
N GLU A 238 -12.74 21.69 20.93
CA GLU A 238 -13.22 22.07 19.60
C GLU A 238 -12.24 21.56 18.53
N HIS A 239 -12.72 20.63 17.70
CA HIS A 239 -11.93 20.00 16.64
C HIS A 239 -12.74 19.88 15.36
N HIS A 240 -12.19 20.39 14.24
CA HIS A 240 -12.81 20.27 12.92
C HIS A 240 -12.07 19.28 11.99
N HIS A 241 -11.39 18.30 12.59
CA HIS A 241 -10.80 17.17 11.86
C HIS A 241 -11.87 16.11 11.55
N PHE A 242 -11.96 15.71 10.27
CA PHE A 242 -12.93 14.71 9.84
C PHE A 242 -12.30 13.67 8.93
N ILE A 243 -12.82 12.45 9.01
CA ILE A 243 -12.65 11.44 7.96
C ILE A 243 -14.01 11.24 7.31
N TYR A 244 -14.14 11.71 6.08
CA TYR A 244 -15.34 11.49 5.28
C TYR A 244 -15.26 10.13 4.63
N ARG A 245 -16.39 9.42 4.61
CA ARG A 245 -16.58 8.21 3.83
C ARG A 245 -17.54 8.51 2.69
N ILE A 246 -17.07 8.35 1.46
CA ILE A 246 -17.83 8.55 0.23
C ILE A 246 -18.01 7.19 -0.44
N HIS A 247 -19.24 6.87 -0.80
CA HIS A 247 -19.58 5.59 -1.42
C HIS A 247 -20.71 5.79 -2.44
N ARG A 248 -20.87 4.82 -3.35
CA ARG A 248 -21.96 4.86 -4.31
C ARG A 248 -23.31 4.68 -3.59
N GLN A 249 -24.31 5.44 -4.00
CA GLN A 249 -25.65 5.32 -3.40
C GLN A 249 -26.16 3.88 -3.48
N GLY A 250 -26.71 3.38 -2.37
CA GLY A 250 -27.22 2.00 -2.27
C GLY A 250 -26.14 0.94 -2.00
N SER A 251 -24.85 1.25 -2.12
CA SER A 251 -23.79 0.25 -1.89
C SER A 251 -23.78 -0.25 -0.44
N ASP A 252 -24.22 0.56 0.53
CA ASP A 252 -24.33 0.20 1.95
C ASP A 252 -25.20 -1.03 2.23
N ALA A 253 -26.13 -1.36 1.34
CA ALA A 253 -26.96 -2.54 1.47
C ALA A 253 -26.25 -3.83 1.01
N LEU A 254 -25.11 -3.74 0.32
CA LEU A 254 -24.45 -4.86 -0.32
C LEU A 254 -23.20 -5.30 0.44
N PRO A 255 -22.94 -6.63 0.56
CA PRO A 255 -21.64 -7.14 0.95
C PRO A 255 -20.63 -6.93 -0.18
N PHE A 256 -19.34 -6.92 0.15
CA PHE A 256 -18.25 -6.90 -0.83
C PHE A 256 -17.19 -7.91 -0.41
N ILE A 257 -16.49 -8.50 -1.38
CA ILE A 257 -15.38 -9.41 -1.15
C ILE A 257 -14.14 -8.95 -1.91
N GLY A 258 -13.00 -9.07 -1.23
CA GLY A 258 -11.67 -8.90 -1.82
C GLY A 258 -11.21 -10.15 -2.54
N PRO A 259 -9.95 -10.19 -2.99
CA PRO A 259 -9.37 -11.36 -3.63
C PRO A 259 -9.53 -12.63 -2.80
N VAL A 260 -9.72 -13.75 -3.48
CA VAL A 260 -9.79 -15.11 -2.92
C VAL A 260 -8.39 -15.71 -2.84
N SER A 261 -8.10 -16.47 -1.79
CA SER A 261 -6.79 -17.11 -1.57
C SER A 261 -6.93 -18.60 -1.21
N PRO A 262 -6.29 -19.52 -1.97
CA PRO A 262 -5.63 -19.25 -3.25
C PRO A 262 -6.63 -18.74 -4.29
N SER A 263 -6.18 -17.97 -5.29
CA SER A 263 -7.04 -17.55 -6.40
C SER A 263 -7.13 -18.57 -7.53
N SER A 264 -6.27 -19.58 -7.51
CA SER A 264 -6.25 -20.62 -8.54
C SER A 264 -5.69 -21.94 -8.05
N VAL A 265 -6.07 -23.01 -8.75
CA VAL A 265 -5.56 -24.37 -8.56
C VAL A 265 -5.51 -25.10 -9.89
N LYS A 266 -4.81 -26.24 -9.91
CA LYS A 266 -4.79 -27.11 -11.07
C LYS A 266 -6.06 -27.96 -11.18
N ALA A 267 -6.46 -28.27 -12.41
CA ALA A 267 -7.50 -29.23 -12.67
C ALA A 267 -7.16 -30.61 -12.06
N GLY A 268 -8.10 -31.19 -11.32
CA GLY A 268 -7.93 -32.46 -10.60
C GLY A 268 -7.29 -32.32 -9.22
N SER A 269 -7.09 -31.10 -8.69
CA SER A 269 -6.56 -30.88 -7.33
C SER A 269 -7.43 -31.43 -6.19
N GLY A 270 -8.63 -31.95 -6.49
CA GLY A 270 -9.56 -32.44 -5.49
C GLY A 270 -10.27 -31.30 -4.75
N ALA A 271 -10.77 -31.56 -3.55
CA ALA A 271 -11.41 -30.51 -2.75
C ALA A 271 -10.36 -29.48 -2.30
N VAL A 272 -10.71 -28.19 -2.36
CA VAL A 272 -9.80 -27.08 -2.07
C VAL A 272 -10.42 -26.15 -1.04
N THR A 273 -9.65 -25.76 -0.03
CA THR A 273 -10.06 -24.73 0.93
C THR A 273 -9.60 -23.36 0.42
N ILE A 274 -10.52 -22.42 0.33
CA ILE A 274 -10.24 -21.01 0.02
C ILE A 274 -10.56 -20.12 1.23
N SER A 275 -9.91 -18.97 1.28
CA SER A 275 -10.15 -17.90 2.24
C SER A 275 -10.38 -16.57 1.51
N LEU A 276 -11.22 -15.72 2.06
CA LEU A 276 -11.49 -14.39 1.52
C LEU A 276 -11.84 -13.40 2.64
N ILE A 277 -11.57 -12.12 2.39
CA ILE A 277 -11.94 -11.02 3.28
C ILE A 277 -13.13 -10.28 2.66
N GLY A 278 -14.14 -9.98 3.48
CA GLY A 278 -15.31 -9.23 3.08
C GLY A 278 -15.53 -7.94 3.86
N ARG A 279 -16.44 -7.12 3.32
CA ARG A 279 -17.05 -5.96 3.97
C ARG A 279 -18.55 -6.15 4.01
N ARG A 280 -19.18 -5.63 5.07
CA ARG A 280 -20.63 -5.72 5.33
C ARG A 280 -21.16 -7.17 5.26
N LEU A 281 -20.35 -8.11 5.76
CA LEU A 281 -20.78 -9.48 5.99
C LEU A 281 -21.73 -9.52 7.18
N LYS A 282 -22.84 -10.24 7.04
CA LYS A 282 -23.84 -10.45 8.09
C LYS A 282 -23.74 -11.87 8.65
N PRO A 283 -24.19 -12.13 9.90
CA PRO A 283 -24.27 -13.48 10.42
C PRO A 283 -25.01 -14.42 9.47
N GLY A 284 -24.47 -15.62 9.25
CA GLY A 284 -25.00 -16.60 8.30
C GLY A 284 -24.62 -16.35 6.84
N ALA A 285 -23.67 -15.44 6.56
CA ALA A 285 -23.10 -15.30 5.22
C ALA A 285 -22.50 -16.61 4.72
N VAL A 286 -22.79 -16.95 3.46
CA VAL A 286 -22.35 -18.18 2.80
C VAL A 286 -21.62 -17.83 1.50
N VAL A 287 -20.52 -18.53 1.24
CA VAL A 287 -19.81 -18.43 -0.05
C VAL A 287 -20.58 -19.22 -1.10
N LEU A 288 -20.72 -18.62 -2.27
CA LEU A 288 -21.28 -19.24 -3.46
C LEU A 288 -20.16 -19.49 -4.47
N ALA A 289 -20.15 -20.68 -5.08
CA ALA A 289 -19.32 -21.00 -6.23
C ALA A 289 -20.24 -21.26 -7.43
N ASP A 290 -20.10 -20.46 -8.49
CA ASP A 290 -21.02 -20.42 -9.64
C ASP A 290 -22.50 -20.32 -9.20
N GLY A 291 -22.75 -19.50 -8.17
CA GLY A 291 -24.07 -19.28 -7.59
C GLY A 291 -24.57 -20.39 -6.66
N VAL A 292 -23.84 -21.49 -6.50
CA VAL A 292 -24.19 -22.61 -5.63
C VAL A 292 -23.51 -22.47 -4.26
N PRO A 293 -24.25 -22.51 -3.13
CA PRO A 293 -23.64 -22.43 -1.80
C PRO A 293 -22.67 -23.58 -1.52
N VAL A 294 -21.51 -23.24 -0.95
CA VAL A 294 -20.51 -24.22 -0.50
C VAL A 294 -20.35 -24.20 1.02
N SER A 295 -19.72 -25.25 1.58
CA SER A 295 -19.37 -25.31 2.99
C SER A 295 -18.59 -24.05 3.37
N THR A 296 -19.13 -23.25 4.29
CA THR A 296 -18.58 -21.95 4.68
C THR A 296 -18.50 -21.86 6.19
N ARG A 297 -17.38 -21.33 6.70
CA ARG A 297 -17.15 -21.04 8.11
C ARG A 297 -16.49 -19.68 8.28
N GLN A 298 -16.74 -19.03 9.42
CA GLN A 298 -16.06 -17.78 9.78
C GLN A 298 -14.57 -18.06 10.05
N GLY A 299 -13.70 -17.17 9.58
CA GLY A 299 -12.27 -17.18 9.87
C GLY A 299 -11.92 -16.49 11.19
N ALA A 300 -10.71 -15.93 11.26
CA ALA A 300 -10.15 -15.35 12.49
C ALA A 300 -10.86 -14.08 12.94
N THR A 301 -11.32 -13.25 12.00
CA THR A 301 -12.08 -12.03 12.27
C THR A 301 -13.48 -12.11 11.68
N ARG A 302 -14.34 -11.16 12.06
CA ARG A 302 -15.69 -10.97 11.49
C ARG A 302 -15.70 -10.66 9.98
N PHE A 303 -14.53 -10.37 9.39
CA PHE A 303 -14.39 -10.07 7.97
C PHE A 303 -13.93 -11.28 7.16
N ASP A 304 -13.43 -12.33 7.81
CA ASP A 304 -12.82 -13.46 7.11
C ASP A 304 -13.82 -14.59 6.93
N LEU A 305 -13.95 -15.12 5.71
CA LEU A 305 -14.66 -16.36 5.44
C LEU A 305 -13.69 -17.40 4.90
N ILE A 306 -13.90 -18.65 5.32
CA ILE A 306 -13.22 -19.82 4.80
C ILE A 306 -14.28 -20.72 4.17
N ALA A 307 -14.04 -21.18 2.94
CA ALA A 307 -14.95 -22.04 2.23
C ALA A 307 -14.24 -23.24 1.61
N ASP A 308 -14.93 -24.38 1.57
CA ASP A 308 -14.41 -25.61 0.96
C ASP A 308 -15.09 -25.84 -0.40
N LEU A 309 -14.31 -25.67 -1.47
CA LEU A 309 -14.74 -25.99 -2.83
C LEU A 309 -14.69 -27.52 -3.03
N PRO A 310 -15.80 -28.18 -3.39
CA PRO A 310 -15.82 -29.62 -3.63
C PRO A 310 -15.01 -30.00 -4.88
N ALA A 311 -14.47 -31.22 -4.89
CA ALA A 311 -13.62 -31.73 -5.97
C ALA A 311 -14.27 -31.69 -7.36
N ALA A 312 -15.60 -31.71 -7.45
CA ALA A 312 -16.32 -31.59 -8.71
C ALA A 312 -16.07 -30.24 -9.41
N LEU A 313 -15.90 -29.15 -8.65
CA LEU A 313 -15.65 -27.82 -9.20
C LEU A 313 -14.23 -27.66 -9.74
N THR A 314 -13.26 -28.37 -9.16
CA THR A 314 -11.85 -28.30 -9.55
C THR A 314 -11.45 -29.40 -10.54
N ALA A 315 -12.39 -30.23 -11.00
CA ALA A 315 -12.09 -31.39 -11.84
C ALA A 315 -11.66 -31.02 -13.26
N THR A 316 -12.23 -29.95 -13.82
CA THR A 316 -11.99 -29.52 -15.21
C THR A 316 -11.51 -28.08 -15.23
N GLN A 317 -10.66 -27.75 -16.21
CA GLN A 317 -10.21 -26.38 -16.44
C GLN A 317 -11.40 -25.43 -16.64
N GLY A 318 -11.33 -24.26 -16.03
CA GLY A 318 -12.39 -23.24 -16.11
C GLY A 318 -12.18 -22.14 -15.09
N ASN A 319 -13.09 -21.16 -15.08
CA ASN A 319 -13.14 -20.13 -14.06
C ASN A 319 -14.42 -20.31 -13.24
N ILE A 320 -14.28 -20.32 -11.92
CA ILE A 320 -15.37 -20.39 -10.97
C ILE A 320 -15.64 -18.96 -10.47
N ALA A 321 -16.88 -18.52 -10.55
CA ALA A 321 -17.31 -17.27 -9.94
C ALA A 321 -17.52 -17.47 -8.44
N ILE A 322 -16.76 -16.74 -7.62
CA ILE A 322 -16.90 -16.73 -6.17
C ILE A 322 -17.66 -15.48 -5.74
N GLU A 323 -18.74 -15.66 -5.00
CA GLU A 323 -19.54 -14.60 -4.41
C GLU A 323 -19.82 -14.91 -2.93
N VAL A 324 -20.30 -13.93 -2.17
CA VAL A 324 -20.88 -14.14 -0.84
C VAL A 324 -22.33 -13.68 -0.85
N ARG A 325 -23.20 -14.51 -0.27
CA ARG A 325 -24.59 -14.16 0.02
C ARG A 325 -24.79 -14.05 1.51
N ASN A 326 -25.24 -12.88 1.97
CA ASN A 326 -25.66 -12.66 3.35
C ASN A 326 -26.96 -13.41 3.68
N GLY A 327 -27.27 -13.57 4.96
CA GLY A 327 -28.50 -14.23 5.43
C GLY A 327 -29.80 -13.54 5.00
N ASP A 328 -29.74 -12.25 4.64
CA ASP A 328 -30.86 -11.49 4.07
C ASP A 328 -31.01 -11.64 2.54
N GLY A 329 -30.16 -12.46 1.91
CA GLY A 329 -30.17 -12.73 0.48
C GLY A 329 -29.34 -11.77 -0.37
N THR A 330 -28.82 -10.68 0.18
CA THR A 330 -27.94 -9.75 -0.57
C THR A 330 -26.64 -10.42 -1.00
N ARG A 331 -26.17 -10.09 -2.21
CA ARG A 331 -24.98 -10.70 -2.83
C ARG A 331 -23.86 -9.69 -3.02
N SER A 332 -22.62 -10.19 -2.95
CA SER A 332 -21.42 -9.38 -3.15
C SER A 332 -21.09 -9.18 -4.62
N ASN A 333 -20.03 -8.41 -4.89
CA ASN A 333 -19.30 -8.55 -6.14
C ASN A 333 -18.77 -9.99 -6.32
N SER A 334 -18.47 -10.35 -7.57
CA SER A 334 -17.85 -11.64 -7.92
C SER A 334 -16.32 -11.50 -7.99
N GLN A 335 -15.62 -12.52 -7.50
CA GLN A 335 -14.21 -12.76 -7.76
C GLN A 335 -14.04 -14.00 -8.63
N SER A 336 -12.99 -14.04 -9.44
CA SER A 336 -12.70 -15.21 -10.27
C SER A 336 -11.74 -16.13 -9.52
N PHE A 337 -12.04 -17.42 -9.50
CA PHE A 337 -11.12 -18.47 -9.06
C PHE A 337 -10.79 -19.37 -10.27
N ALA A 338 -9.52 -19.45 -10.66
CA ALA A 338 -9.11 -20.16 -11.87
C ALA A 338 -8.75 -21.62 -11.59
N VAL A 339 -9.27 -22.53 -12.42
CA VAL A 339 -8.86 -23.93 -12.48
C VAL A 339 -8.02 -24.11 -13.74
N THR A 340 -6.71 -24.27 -13.59
CA THR A 340 -5.74 -24.25 -14.70
C THR A 340 -5.40 -25.65 -15.20
N GLN A 341 -5.01 -25.77 -16.47
CA GLN A 341 -4.57 -27.04 -17.05
C GLN A 341 -3.19 -27.49 -16.53
N GLY A 342 -2.29 -26.53 -16.30
CA GLY A 342 -0.99 -26.73 -15.66
C GLY A 342 -1.02 -26.36 -14.17
N ASP A 343 0.11 -26.52 -13.49
CA ASP A 343 0.27 -25.88 -12.17
C ASP A 343 0.05 -24.38 -12.38
N PRO A 344 -0.83 -23.74 -11.58
CA PRO A 344 -1.09 -22.32 -11.74
C PRO A 344 0.22 -21.56 -11.57
N ASP A 345 0.41 -20.49 -12.36
CA ASP A 345 1.39 -19.49 -11.98
C ASP A 345 1.06 -19.08 -10.54
N PRO A 346 2.07 -18.98 -9.64
CA PRO A 346 1.81 -18.48 -8.31
C PRO A 346 1.02 -17.18 -8.46
N ASP A 347 -0.10 -17.10 -7.74
CA ASP A 347 -0.98 -15.92 -7.65
C ASP A 347 -0.14 -14.66 -7.85
N PRO A 348 -0.46 -13.72 -8.77
CA PRO A 348 0.32 -12.50 -8.93
C PRO A 348 0.41 -11.84 -7.57
N ASP A 349 1.56 -12.09 -6.94
CA ASP A 349 1.80 -11.76 -5.57
C ASP A 349 1.67 -10.23 -5.56
N PRO A 350 0.77 -9.63 -4.76
CA PRO A 350 0.75 -8.17 -4.64
C PRO A 350 2.11 -7.64 -4.18
N ASP A 351 3.00 -8.54 -3.74
CA ASP A 351 4.40 -8.31 -3.48
C ASP A 351 5.24 -9.55 -3.91
N PRO A 352 5.95 -9.57 -5.07
CA PRO A 352 6.72 -10.72 -5.54
C PRO A 352 7.76 -11.26 -4.53
N GLU A 353 8.02 -10.53 -3.45
CA GLU A 353 8.96 -10.85 -2.37
C GLU A 353 8.35 -11.42 -1.08
N LYS A 354 7.14 -12.01 -1.07
CA LYS A 354 6.68 -12.84 0.09
C LYS A 354 7.43 -14.18 0.23
N THR A 355 8.74 -14.14 0.06
CA THR A 355 9.64 -15.14 0.61
C THR A 355 9.64 -14.93 2.12
N PRO A 356 9.26 -15.93 2.94
CA PRO A 356 9.21 -15.75 4.38
C PRO A 356 10.56 -15.21 4.86
N GLN A 357 10.58 -14.24 5.78
CA GLN A 357 11.84 -13.73 6.32
C GLN A 357 11.90 -14.00 7.81
N ILE A 358 12.95 -14.65 8.27
CA ILE A 358 13.24 -14.78 9.70
C ILE A 358 13.96 -13.51 10.16
N THR A 359 13.37 -12.82 11.12
CA THR A 359 13.94 -11.62 11.76
C THR A 359 14.70 -11.97 13.03
N SER A 360 14.23 -12.95 13.80
CA SER A 360 14.92 -13.39 15.01
C SER A 360 14.55 -14.82 15.40
N LEU A 361 15.36 -15.40 16.28
CA LEU A 361 15.03 -16.64 16.97
C LEU A 361 15.52 -16.61 18.42
N PHE A 362 14.89 -17.43 19.26
CA PHE A 362 15.41 -17.75 20.59
C PHE A 362 14.96 -19.14 21.02
N VAL A 363 15.62 -19.70 22.03
CA VAL A 363 15.27 -21.00 22.60
C VAL A 363 14.82 -20.84 24.04
N TYR A 364 13.75 -21.54 24.44
CA TYR A 364 13.34 -21.59 25.85
C TYR A 364 13.20 -23.01 26.38
N LYS A 365 13.32 -23.16 27.71
CA LYS A 365 13.28 -24.45 28.40
C LYS A 365 12.02 -24.60 29.24
N LYS A 366 11.12 -25.51 28.82
CA LYS A 366 9.80 -25.83 29.41
C LYS A 366 8.79 -24.68 29.41
N LYS A 367 9.16 -23.51 29.93
CA LYS A 367 8.33 -22.30 30.00
C LYS A 367 8.97 -21.20 29.15
N ARG A 368 8.15 -20.43 28.44
CA ARG A 368 8.62 -19.38 27.52
C ARG A 368 9.46 -18.29 28.21
N SER A 369 9.18 -18.00 29.48
CA SER A 369 9.97 -17.08 30.30
C SER A 369 11.36 -17.59 30.70
N LYS A 370 11.70 -18.86 30.40
CA LYS A 370 13.02 -19.45 30.67
C LYS A 370 13.81 -19.57 29.37
N VAL A 371 14.16 -18.44 28.79
CA VAL A 371 15.06 -18.35 27.62
C VAL A 371 16.44 -18.92 28.00
N VAL A 372 17.10 -19.60 27.07
CA VAL A 372 18.46 -20.11 27.25
C VAL A 372 19.40 -19.37 26.30
N ASP A 373 20.52 -18.90 26.82
CA ASP A 373 21.50 -18.13 26.03
C ASP A 373 22.28 -19.03 25.07
N GLN A 374 22.44 -20.31 25.42
CA GLN A 374 23.11 -21.31 24.60
C GLN A 374 22.40 -22.66 24.67
N VAL A 375 22.41 -23.38 23.55
CA VAL A 375 21.99 -24.77 23.48
C VAL A 375 23.21 -25.65 23.61
N THR A 376 23.23 -26.53 24.62
CA THR A 376 24.40 -27.37 24.92
C THR A 376 24.18 -28.82 24.49
N VAL A 377 25.25 -29.50 24.07
CA VAL A 377 25.27 -30.93 23.73
C VAL A 377 24.62 -31.79 24.83
N GLY A 378 23.78 -32.73 24.40
CA GLY A 378 23.06 -33.65 25.28
C GLY A 378 21.91 -33.01 26.07
N SER A 379 21.48 -31.80 25.71
CA SER A 379 20.26 -31.21 26.27
C SER A 379 19.03 -32.06 25.90
N LYS A 380 18.12 -32.28 26.85
CA LYS A 380 16.90 -33.08 26.61
C LYS A 380 15.96 -32.31 25.66
N ALA A 381 15.94 -32.68 24.38
CA ALA A 381 15.22 -31.95 23.32
C ALA A 381 13.74 -31.70 23.66
N LYS A 382 13.06 -32.68 24.28
CA LYS A 382 11.66 -32.53 24.73
C LYS A 382 11.39 -31.35 25.67
N LYS A 383 12.43 -30.85 26.37
CA LYS A 383 12.34 -29.69 27.27
C LYS A 383 12.60 -28.36 26.57
N LEU A 384 13.08 -28.35 25.33
CA LEU A 384 13.43 -27.14 24.59
C LEU A 384 12.40 -26.84 23.50
N ARG A 385 12.27 -25.55 23.18
CA ARG A 385 11.50 -25.05 22.04
C ARG A 385 12.27 -23.96 21.35
N LEU A 386 12.31 -24.04 20.03
CA LEU A 386 12.85 -23.02 19.16
C LEU A 386 11.70 -22.11 18.76
N VAL A 387 11.81 -20.84 19.09
CA VAL A 387 10.89 -19.81 18.61
C VAL A 387 11.59 -19.09 17.47
N VAL A 388 10.89 -18.97 16.34
CA VAL A 388 11.34 -18.26 15.15
C VAL A 388 10.30 -17.21 14.84
N THR A 389 10.72 -15.95 14.80
CA THR A 389 9.87 -14.81 14.47
C THR A 389 10.27 -14.24 13.12
N GLY A 390 9.32 -13.70 12.38
CA GLY A 390 9.55 -13.23 11.03
C GLY A 390 8.37 -12.51 10.41
N THR A 391 8.45 -12.31 9.10
CA THR A 391 7.35 -11.82 8.26
C THR A 391 6.99 -12.87 7.21
N ASP A 392 5.78 -12.73 6.68
CA ASP A 392 5.29 -13.49 5.52
C ASP A 392 5.28 -15.01 5.74
N PHE A 393 5.05 -15.46 6.98
CA PHE A 393 4.79 -16.87 7.23
C PHE A 393 3.36 -17.19 6.81
N GLU A 394 3.20 -18.03 5.80
CA GLU A 394 1.88 -18.42 5.31
C GLU A 394 1.20 -19.45 6.22
N ALA A 395 -0.12 -19.58 6.05
CA ALA A 395 -0.83 -20.70 6.64
C ALA A 395 -0.24 -22.03 6.11
N GLY A 396 0.20 -22.90 7.02
CA GLY A 396 0.87 -24.16 6.66
C GLY A 396 2.39 -24.06 6.48
N ALA A 397 3.01 -22.93 6.79
CA ALA A 397 4.46 -22.78 6.80
C ALA A 397 5.15 -23.83 7.70
N GLN A 398 6.28 -24.35 7.23
CA GLN A 398 7.11 -25.35 7.89
C GLN A 398 8.36 -24.68 8.47
N LEU A 399 8.74 -25.06 9.69
CA LEU A 399 10.04 -24.73 10.24
C LEU A 399 11.04 -25.84 9.87
N LEU A 400 12.16 -25.46 9.28
CA LEU A 400 13.24 -26.36 8.86
C LEU A 400 14.45 -26.18 9.78
N ILE A 401 15.08 -27.31 10.16
CA ILE A 401 16.38 -27.35 10.83
C ILE A 401 17.29 -28.26 9.98
N ASN A 402 18.39 -27.71 9.48
CA ASN A 402 19.29 -28.39 8.52
C ASN A 402 18.55 -28.92 7.27
N GLY A 403 17.53 -28.19 6.82
CA GLY A 403 16.70 -28.55 5.67
C GLY A 403 15.57 -29.54 5.97
N GLU A 404 15.51 -30.12 7.18
CA GLU A 404 14.46 -31.05 7.58
C GLU A 404 13.33 -30.35 8.35
N SER A 405 12.07 -30.64 7.98
CA SER A 405 10.91 -30.07 8.67
C SER A 405 10.77 -30.62 10.09
N VAL A 406 10.55 -29.74 11.05
CA VAL A 406 10.31 -30.12 12.45
C VAL A 406 8.85 -30.02 12.84
N GLN A 407 8.47 -30.74 13.89
CA GLN A 407 7.14 -30.59 14.49
C GLN A 407 6.98 -29.21 15.13
N LEU A 408 5.84 -28.57 14.85
CA LEU A 408 5.44 -27.30 15.45
C LEU A 408 4.52 -27.52 16.66
N ASP A 409 4.72 -26.71 17.70
CA ASP A 409 3.76 -26.52 18.79
C ASP A 409 2.73 -25.44 18.43
N SER A 410 3.14 -24.43 17.67
CA SER A 410 2.25 -23.37 17.16
C SER A 410 2.80 -22.78 15.86
N SER A 411 1.88 -22.28 15.04
CA SER A 411 2.17 -21.52 13.83
C SER A 411 1.31 -20.26 13.77
N GLY A 412 1.89 -19.18 13.27
CA GLY A 412 1.23 -17.90 13.03
C GLY A 412 1.97 -17.14 11.93
N SER A 413 1.38 -16.04 11.47
CA SER A 413 1.89 -15.28 10.32
C SER A 413 3.22 -14.56 10.58
N THR A 414 3.65 -14.47 11.83
CA THR A 414 4.90 -13.83 12.26
C THR A 414 5.73 -14.66 13.23
N GLU A 415 5.26 -15.86 13.61
CA GLU A 415 5.94 -16.71 14.59
C GLU A 415 5.66 -18.20 14.37
N LEU A 416 6.71 -19.02 14.38
CA LEU A 416 6.65 -20.47 14.48
C LEU A 416 7.36 -20.95 15.75
N VAL A 417 6.77 -21.92 16.45
CA VAL A 417 7.40 -22.56 17.62
C VAL A 417 7.62 -24.03 17.32
N GLY A 418 8.88 -24.44 17.17
CA GLY A 418 9.27 -25.80 16.78
C GLY A 418 9.97 -26.60 17.86
N ARG A 419 10.00 -27.92 17.64
CA ARG A 419 10.64 -28.90 18.54
C ARG A 419 12.00 -29.35 18.00
N PHE A 420 12.98 -29.44 18.89
CA PHE A 420 14.23 -30.15 18.62
C PHE A 420 14.03 -31.67 18.70
N THR A 421 14.87 -32.42 17.99
CA THR A 421 15.11 -33.84 18.24
C THR A 421 16.39 -34.02 19.06
N ASN A 422 16.56 -35.19 19.72
CA ASN A 422 17.81 -35.45 20.45
C ASN A 422 19.01 -35.56 19.50
N ALA A 423 18.80 -35.99 18.24
CA ALA A 423 19.85 -36.10 17.23
C ALA A 423 20.45 -34.74 16.88
N MET A 424 19.62 -33.70 16.74
CA MET A 424 20.06 -32.32 16.50
C MET A 424 20.96 -31.76 17.62
N LEU A 425 20.89 -32.34 18.82
CA LEU A 425 21.60 -31.87 20.01
C LEU A 425 22.69 -32.86 20.47
N ALA A 426 23.05 -33.83 19.64
CA ALA A 426 23.97 -34.92 20.00
C ALA A 426 25.46 -34.53 19.91
N ALA A 427 25.79 -33.54 19.08
CA ALA A 427 27.15 -33.08 18.83
C ALA A 427 27.20 -31.54 18.75
N PRO A 428 28.36 -30.92 19.01
CA PRO A 428 28.52 -29.49 18.82
C PRO A 428 28.49 -29.15 17.32
N GLY A 429 27.97 -27.98 16.97
CA GLY A 429 27.86 -27.54 15.58
C GLY A 429 26.83 -26.44 15.36
N GLU A 430 26.71 -25.98 14.12
CA GLU A 430 25.69 -25.01 13.72
C GLU A 430 24.46 -25.72 13.17
N LEU A 431 23.28 -25.33 13.65
CA LEU A 431 21.99 -25.69 13.08
C LEU A 431 21.51 -24.57 12.17
N MET A 432 21.17 -24.92 10.93
CA MET A 432 20.67 -24.00 9.92
C MET A 432 19.16 -23.91 10.02
N ILE A 433 18.64 -22.75 10.40
CA ILE A 433 17.21 -22.53 10.66
C ILE A 433 16.58 -21.74 9.50
N GLN A 434 15.51 -22.28 8.93
CA GLN A 434 14.77 -21.66 7.83
C GLN A 434 13.26 -21.89 7.99
N VAL A 435 12.43 -21.03 7.41
CA VAL A 435 10.99 -21.24 7.25
C VAL A 435 10.69 -21.47 5.78
N ARG A 436 9.86 -22.46 5.48
CA ARG A 436 9.38 -22.74 4.12
C ARG A 436 7.87 -22.62 4.07
N ASN A 437 7.36 -21.73 3.23
CA ASN A 437 5.93 -21.56 3.02
C ASN A 437 5.34 -22.70 2.19
N ALA A 438 4.01 -22.81 2.16
CA ALA A 438 3.30 -23.82 1.38
C ALA A 438 3.58 -23.68 -0.14
N THR A 439 3.89 -22.46 -0.59
CA THR A 439 4.36 -22.13 -1.94
C THR A 439 5.74 -22.69 -2.28
N GLY A 440 6.50 -23.20 -1.31
CA GLY A 440 7.87 -23.69 -1.49
C GLY A 440 8.97 -22.62 -1.34
N LYS A 441 8.60 -21.33 -1.27
CA LYS A 441 9.56 -20.24 -0.96
C LYS A 441 10.17 -20.47 0.42
N THR A 442 11.49 -20.34 0.52
CA THR A 442 12.25 -20.59 1.76
C THR A 442 12.96 -19.32 2.21
N SER A 443 12.95 -19.06 3.51
CA SER A 443 13.52 -17.87 4.11
C SER A 443 15.04 -17.76 4.01
N ASN A 444 15.55 -16.57 4.37
CA ASN A 444 16.92 -16.43 4.84
C ASN A 444 17.24 -17.44 5.95
N THR A 445 18.51 -17.80 6.08
CA THR A 445 18.97 -18.78 7.07
C THR A 445 19.56 -18.08 8.29
N ILE A 446 19.04 -18.40 9.48
CA ILE A 446 19.68 -18.02 10.75
C ILE A 446 20.38 -19.24 11.34
N LYS A 447 21.60 -19.04 11.86
CA LYS A 447 22.39 -20.09 12.51
C LYS A 447 22.10 -20.13 14.01
N LEU A 448 21.89 -21.34 14.54
CA LEU A 448 21.83 -21.60 15.98
C LEU A 448 22.97 -22.54 16.37
N THR A 449 23.87 -22.07 17.25
CA THR A 449 25.02 -22.85 17.68
C THR A 449 24.67 -23.79 18.83
N VAL A 450 25.04 -25.07 18.68
CA VAL A 450 25.06 -26.07 19.74
C VAL A 450 26.49 -26.18 20.26
N VAL A 451 26.71 -25.83 21.52
CA VAL A 451 28.04 -25.80 22.15
C VAL A 451 28.30 -27.05 22.98
N SER A 452 29.58 -27.45 23.10
CA SER A 452 29.99 -28.51 24.04
C SER A 452 29.63 -28.12 25.48
N ARG A 453 29.39 -29.12 26.34
CA ARG A 453 29.33 -28.85 27.78
C ARG A 453 30.71 -28.41 28.23
N GLN A 454 30.78 -27.22 28.83
CA GLN A 454 31.93 -26.83 29.64
C GLN A 454 32.00 -27.68 30.91
#